data_AF-B0L8Y2-F1
#
_entry.id   AF-B0L8Y2-F1
#
_cell.length_a   1.000
_cell.length_b   1.000
_cell.length_c   1.000
_cell.angle_alpha   90.00
_cell.angle_beta   90.00
_cell.angle_gamma   90.00
#
_symmetry.space_group_name_H-M   'P 1'
#
loop_
_entity.id
_entity.type
_entity.pdbx_description
1 polymer ?
#
loop_
_entity_poly.entity_id
_entity_poly.type
_entity_poly.pdbx_seq_one_letter_code
_entity_poly.pdbx_strand_id
1 'polypeptide(L)'
;VYREALKGFLLNRIELLCEDCNRRYETNPLRALDCKSSGCQEATKGAPSMLDYLCQDCSDHFEKTKKYLDLVGTAYSINQRMVRGLDYYTRTTFEMVTSLLGSQSAVAAGGRYDGLISELGGPQLPGIGFAM
;
A
#
# COMPACT_ATOMS: atom_id res chain seq x y z
N VAL A 1 2.32 2.35 -14.52
CA VAL A 1 2.96 1.04 -14.75
C VAL A 1 2.44 -0.03 -13.79
N TYR A 2 2.67 0.08 -12.47
CA TYR A 2 2.19 -0.92 -11.50
C TYR A 2 0.68 -1.19 -11.57
N ARG A 3 -0.13 -0.12 -11.61
CA ARG A 3 -1.60 -0.24 -11.73
C ARG A 3 -2.02 -1.11 -12.92
N GLU A 4 -1.42 -0.91 -14.08
CA GLU A 4 -1.72 -1.69 -15.28
C GLU A 4 -1.25 -3.14 -15.15
N ALA A 5 -0.07 -3.37 -14.55
CA ALA A 5 0.40 -4.73 -14.25
C ALA A 5 -0.56 -5.46 -13.31
N LEU A 6 -1.05 -4.79 -12.26
CA LEU A 6 -2.03 -5.34 -11.33
C LEU A 6 -3.39 -5.59 -12.01
N LYS A 7 -3.85 -4.67 -12.86
CA LYS A 7 -5.08 -4.88 -13.65
C LYS A 7 -4.97 -6.10 -14.54
N GLY A 8 -3.92 -6.18 -15.36
CA GLY A 8 -3.67 -7.35 -16.22
C GLY A 8 -3.58 -8.66 -15.44
N PHE A 9 -2.98 -8.62 -14.24
CA PHE A 9 -2.93 -9.76 -13.34
C PHE A 9 -4.33 -10.16 -12.84
N LEU A 10 -5.15 -9.20 -12.39
CA LEU A 10 -6.47 -9.46 -11.83
C LEU A 10 -7.53 -9.79 -12.89
N LEU A 11 -7.35 -9.37 -14.15
CA LEU A 11 -8.31 -9.62 -15.23
C LEU A 11 -8.63 -11.10 -15.40
N ASN A 12 -7.60 -11.96 -15.37
CA ASN A 12 -7.76 -13.42 -15.48
C ASN A 12 -8.36 -14.08 -14.22
N ARG A 13 -8.65 -13.28 -13.18
CA ARG A 13 -9.12 -13.72 -11.86
C ARG A 13 -10.34 -12.91 -11.41
N ILE A 14 -10.96 -12.17 -12.33
CA ILE A 14 -11.96 -11.16 -12.00
C ILE A 14 -13.22 -11.76 -11.39
N GLU A 15 -13.56 -13.00 -11.76
CA GLU A 15 -14.68 -13.76 -11.20
C GLU A 15 -14.49 -14.14 -9.72
N LEU A 16 -13.24 -14.18 -9.26
CA LEU A 16 -12.92 -14.44 -7.85
C LEU A 16 -13.04 -13.17 -6.98
N LEU A 17 -13.05 -11.98 -7.59
CA LEU A 17 -13.16 -10.73 -6.85
C LEU A 17 -14.58 -10.58 -6.27
N CYS A 18 -14.66 -10.08 -5.04
CA CYS A 18 -15.95 -9.65 -4.50
C CYS A 18 -16.50 -8.44 -5.27
N GLU A 19 -17.81 -8.21 -5.15
CA GLU A 19 -18.52 -7.15 -5.87
C GLU A 19 -17.86 -5.77 -5.74
N ASP A 20 -17.43 -5.36 -4.55
CA ASP A 20 -16.79 -4.06 -4.32
C ASP A 20 -15.42 -3.95 -5.00
N CYS A 21 -14.62 -5.01 -4.97
CA CYS A 21 -13.30 -5.03 -5.63
C CYS A 21 -13.45 -5.09 -7.15
N ASN A 22 -14.45 -5.82 -7.65
CA ASN A 22 -14.78 -5.87 -9.07
C ASN A 22 -15.23 -4.48 -9.57
N ARG A 23 -16.14 -3.81 -8.84
CA ARG A 23 -16.56 -2.44 -9.14
C ARG A 23 -15.39 -1.44 -9.15
N ARG A 24 -14.41 -1.62 -8.26
CA ARG A 24 -13.22 -0.74 -8.16
C ARG A 24 -12.06 -1.17 -9.06
N TYR A 25 -12.18 -2.27 -9.79
CA TYR A 25 -11.09 -2.79 -10.63
C TYR A 25 -10.53 -1.72 -11.57
N GLU A 26 -11.41 -0.94 -12.20
CA GLU A 26 -10.99 0.11 -13.12
C GLU A 26 -10.39 1.32 -12.41
N THR A 27 -10.95 1.74 -11.27
CA THR A 27 -10.60 3.00 -10.60
C THR A 27 -9.52 2.86 -9.53
N ASN A 28 -9.57 1.79 -8.73
CA ASN A 28 -8.64 1.50 -7.65
C ASN A 28 -8.46 -0.03 -7.45
N PRO A 29 -7.72 -0.70 -8.34
CA PRO A 29 -7.47 -2.14 -8.26
C PRO A 29 -6.61 -2.54 -7.06
N LEU A 30 -5.88 -1.60 -6.46
CA LEU A 30 -5.04 -1.87 -5.28
C LEU A 30 -5.90 -2.32 -4.09
N ARG A 31 -7.18 -1.93 -4.04
CA ARG A 31 -8.06 -2.30 -2.94
C ARG A 31 -8.31 -3.80 -2.81
N ALA A 32 -8.17 -4.55 -3.90
CA ALA A 32 -8.23 -6.01 -3.87
C ALA A 32 -7.12 -6.62 -3.00
N LEU A 33 -5.93 -6.01 -2.93
CA LEU A 33 -4.75 -6.56 -2.26
C LEU A 33 -4.87 -6.62 -0.72
N ASP A 34 -5.73 -5.79 -0.12
CA ASP A 34 -6.02 -5.76 1.31
C ASP A 34 -7.45 -6.27 1.65
N CYS A 35 -8.21 -6.68 0.64
CA CYS A 35 -9.56 -7.21 0.85
C CYS A 35 -9.53 -8.52 1.66
N LYS A 36 -10.46 -8.65 2.61
CA LYS A 36 -10.54 -9.83 3.50
C LYS A 36 -11.48 -10.93 2.99
N SER A 37 -12.14 -10.73 1.85
CA SER A 37 -12.97 -11.79 1.25
C SER A 37 -12.06 -12.92 0.76
N SER A 38 -12.49 -14.17 0.96
CA SER A 38 -11.72 -15.36 0.56
C SER A 38 -11.40 -15.36 -0.94
N GLY A 39 -12.37 -14.95 -1.77
CA GLY A 39 -12.19 -14.81 -3.22
C GLY A 39 -11.10 -13.79 -3.59
N CYS A 40 -11.10 -12.59 -3.00
CA CYS A 40 -10.05 -11.60 -3.27
C CYS A 40 -8.68 -12.03 -2.73
N GLN A 41 -8.63 -12.71 -1.58
CA GLN A 41 -7.39 -13.27 -1.05
C GLN A 41 -6.80 -14.28 -2.02
N GLU A 42 -7.62 -15.17 -2.60
CA GLU A 42 -7.18 -16.12 -3.61
C GLU A 42 -6.77 -15.41 -4.92
N ALA A 43 -7.60 -14.48 -5.40
CA ALA A 43 -7.36 -13.73 -6.63
C ALA A 43 -6.05 -12.94 -6.61
N THR A 44 -5.59 -12.55 -5.43
CA THR A 44 -4.38 -11.73 -5.26
C THR A 44 -3.15 -12.54 -4.85
N LYS A 45 -3.24 -13.87 -4.71
CA LYS A 45 -2.06 -14.72 -4.47
C LYS A 45 -1.12 -14.63 -5.66
N GLY A 46 0.14 -14.29 -5.39
CA GLY A 46 1.16 -14.10 -6.44
C GLY A 46 1.02 -12.81 -7.25
N ALA A 47 0.23 -11.84 -6.78
CA ALA A 47 0.18 -10.52 -7.40
C ALA A 47 1.58 -9.86 -7.45
N PRO A 48 1.87 -9.05 -8.49
CA PRO A 48 3.14 -8.33 -8.59
C PRO A 48 3.37 -7.46 -7.36
N SER A 49 4.62 -7.34 -6.93
CA SER A 49 5.00 -6.46 -5.82
C SER A 49 5.12 -5.02 -6.31
N MET A 50 4.62 -4.05 -5.55
CA MET A 50 4.80 -2.63 -5.88
C MET A 50 6.28 -2.22 -5.91
N LEU A 51 7.13 -2.91 -5.13
CA LEU A 51 8.55 -2.61 -5.05
C LEU A 51 9.29 -2.85 -6.38
N ASP A 52 8.76 -3.73 -7.24
CA ASP A 52 9.35 -4.03 -8.55
C ASP A 52 9.04 -2.93 -9.59
N TYR A 53 8.21 -1.96 -9.23
CA TYR A 53 7.71 -0.91 -10.14
C TYR A 53 7.96 0.51 -9.61
N LEU A 54 8.85 0.67 -8.62
CA LEU A 54 9.25 1.99 -8.15
C LEU A 54 10.02 2.72 -9.27
N CYS A 55 9.66 3.97 -9.52
CA CYS A 55 10.54 4.85 -10.29
C CYS A 55 11.81 5.17 -9.48
N GLN A 56 12.83 5.71 -10.14
CA GLN A 56 14.12 6.01 -9.50
C GLN A 56 13.97 6.84 -8.22
N ASP A 57 13.21 7.95 -8.28
CA ASP A 57 13.01 8.82 -7.11
C ASP A 57 12.32 8.12 -5.94
N CYS A 58 11.37 7.22 -6.24
CA CYS A 58 10.69 6.44 -5.21
C CYS A 58 11.61 5.37 -4.61
N SER A 59 12.43 4.72 -5.45
CA SER A 59 13.44 3.78 -5.00
C SER A 59 14.47 4.46 -4.08
N ASP A 60 14.99 5.61 -4.50
CA ASP A 60 15.96 6.38 -3.71
C ASP A 60 15.38 6.85 -2.38
N HIS A 61 14.12 7.28 -2.36
CA HIS A 61 13.42 7.63 -1.12
C HIS A 61 13.25 6.43 -0.19
N PHE A 62 12.91 5.26 -0.75
CA PHE A 62 12.74 4.02 0.02
C PHE A 62 14.06 3.54 0.62
N GLU A 63 15.14 3.54 -0.17
CA GLU A 63 16.49 3.20 0.32
C GLU A 63 16.98 4.15 1.41
N LYS A 64 16.74 5.46 1.27
CA LYS A 64 17.05 6.43 2.33
C LYS A 64 16.26 6.14 3.61
N THR A 65 14.98 5.80 3.49
CA THR A 65 14.13 5.44 4.63
C THR A 65 14.71 4.22 5.37
N LYS A 66 15.02 3.14 4.65
CA LYS A 66 15.65 1.94 5.21
C LYS A 66 16.96 2.27 5.93
N LYS A 67 17.85 3.02 5.25
CA LYS A 67 19.12 3.47 5.82
C LYS A 67 18.93 4.23 7.14
N TYR A 68 17.94 5.13 7.22
CA TYR A 68 17.68 5.86 8.46
C TYR A 68 17.14 4.97 9.57
N LEU A 69 16.28 3.99 9.25
CA LEU A 69 15.80 3.00 10.23
C LEU A 69 16.95 2.13 10.76
N ASP A 70 17.85 1.69 9.87
CA ASP A 70 19.04 0.91 10.24
C ASP A 70 19.96 1.72 11.17
N LEU A 71 20.18 3.00 10.86
CA LEU A 71 21.04 3.90 11.65
C LEU A 71 20.53 4.11 13.08
N VAL A 72 19.21 4.12 13.29
CA VAL A 72 18.61 4.24 14.63
C VAL A 72 18.35 2.90 15.30
N GLY A 73 18.70 1.78 14.66
CA GLY A 73 18.52 0.43 15.20
C GLY A 73 17.07 -0.04 15.26
N THR A 74 16.17 0.53 14.45
CA THR A 74 14.77 0.12 14.40
C THR A 74 14.63 -1.14 13.56
N ALA A 75 14.21 -2.26 14.16
CA ALA A 75 13.89 -3.47 13.42
C ALA A 75 12.62 -3.28 12.56
N TYR A 76 12.67 -3.73 11.31
CA TYR A 76 11.53 -3.71 10.40
C TYR A 76 11.56 -4.92 9.46
N SER A 77 10.42 -5.23 8.86
CA SER A 77 10.28 -6.21 7.79
C SER A 77 9.60 -5.58 6.60
N ILE A 78 10.06 -5.88 5.39
CA ILE A 78 9.44 -5.37 4.18
C ILE A 78 8.20 -6.21 3.82
N ASN A 79 7.03 -5.57 3.81
CA ASN A 79 5.79 -6.18 3.33
C ASN A 79 5.53 -5.78 1.88
N GLN A 80 5.84 -6.68 0.94
CA GLN A 80 5.64 -6.47 -0.51
C GLN A 80 4.16 -6.31 -0.91
N ARG A 81 3.23 -6.68 -0.02
CA ARG A 81 1.78 -6.62 -0.22
C ARG A 81 1.12 -5.44 0.50
N MET A 82 1.91 -4.58 1.14
CA MET A 82 1.35 -3.42 1.85
C MET A 82 0.69 -2.47 0.86
N VAL A 83 -0.62 -2.36 0.96
CA VAL A 83 -1.41 -1.32 0.33
C VAL A 83 -2.23 -0.61 1.39
N ARG A 84 -2.44 0.68 1.21
CA ARG A 84 -3.29 1.47 2.09
C ARG A 84 -4.65 1.65 1.47
N GLY A 85 -5.65 1.73 2.35
CA GLY A 85 -7.04 1.90 1.92
C GLY A 85 -7.43 3.30 1.48
N LEU A 86 -6.49 4.25 1.56
CA LEU A 86 -6.67 5.65 1.24
C LEU A 86 -5.70 6.00 0.10
N ASP A 87 -6.23 6.59 -0.95
CA ASP A 87 -5.52 6.72 -2.23
C ASP A 87 -4.53 7.89 -2.24
N TYR A 88 -4.55 8.73 -1.21
CA TYR A 88 -3.66 9.89 -1.09
C TYR A 88 -2.22 9.54 -0.71
N TYR A 89 -1.93 8.28 -0.33
CA TYR A 89 -0.60 7.89 0.11
C TYR A 89 0.39 7.89 -1.06
N THR A 90 1.58 8.46 -0.81
CA THR A 90 2.71 8.49 -1.72
C THR A 90 3.96 7.94 -1.04
N ARG A 91 4.82 7.26 -1.80
CA ARG A 91 6.12 6.73 -1.32
C ARG A 91 5.98 5.86 -0.05
N THR A 92 6.59 6.25 1.07
CA THR A 92 6.69 5.44 2.29
C THR A 92 5.31 5.23 2.92
N THR A 93 4.98 3.97 3.18
CA THR A 93 3.89 3.56 4.09
C THR A 93 4.46 2.55 5.09
N PHE A 94 3.91 2.54 6.29
CA PHE A 94 4.38 1.64 7.34
C PHE A 94 3.26 1.32 8.33
N GLU A 95 3.47 0.25 9.08
CA GLU A 95 2.51 -0.34 10.01
C GLU A 95 3.30 -0.86 11.21
N MET A 96 2.86 -0.54 12.42
CA MET A 96 3.36 -1.19 13.63
C MET A 96 2.37 -2.28 13.99
N VAL A 97 2.85 -3.51 14.08
CA VAL A 97 2.00 -4.68 14.30
C VAL A 97 2.37 -5.45 15.57
N THR A 98 1.39 -6.12 16.15
CA THR A 98 1.52 -7.03 17.29
C THR A 98 0.72 -8.30 17.05
N SER A 99 1.25 -9.42 17.53
CA SER A 99 0.54 -10.71 17.56
C SER A 99 -0.39 -10.84 18.77
N LEU A 100 -0.35 -9.90 19.71
CA LEU A 100 -1.05 -9.98 20.99
C LEU A 100 -2.55 -9.60 20.92
N LEU A 101 -2.99 -9.00 19.81
CA LEU A 101 -4.33 -8.41 19.65
C LEU A 101 -5.28 -9.23 18.74
N GLY A 102 -4.90 -10.44 18.36
CA GLY A 102 -5.75 -11.31 17.54
C GLY A 102 -5.96 -10.77 16.11
N SER A 103 -7.22 -10.56 15.71
CA SER A 103 -7.58 -10.16 14.33
C SER A 103 -7.21 -8.70 13.97
N GLN A 104 -6.94 -7.85 14.97
CA GLN A 104 -6.44 -6.49 14.78
C GLN A 104 -4.96 -6.43 15.15
N SER A 105 -4.09 -6.80 14.22
CA SER A 105 -2.66 -6.82 14.49
C SER A 105 -2.01 -5.43 14.40
N ALA A 106 -2.60 -4.44 13.73
CA ALA A 106 -2.00 -3.11 13.59
C ALA A 106 -2.33 -2.20 14.79
N VAL A 107 -1.30 -1.71 15.50
CA VAL A 107 -1.40 -0.75 16.62
C VAL A 107 -1.12 0.69 16.19
N ALA A 108 -0.43 0.87 15.06
CA ALA A 108 -0.22 2.16 14.44
C ALA A 108 -0.09 1.97 12.93
N ALA A 109 -0.52 2.96 12.16
CA ALA A 109 -0.36 2.97 10.72
C ALA A 109 -0.13 4.38 10.22
N GLY A 110 0.74 4.50 9.21
CA GLY A 110 1.06 5.80 8.65
C GLY A 110 1.76 5.72 7.30
N GLY A 111 2.17 6.88 6.85
CA GLY A 111 2.84 7.05 5.58
C GLY A 111 2.88 8.49 5.12
N ARG A 112 3.53 8.70 3.97
CA ARG A 112 3.67 9.99 3.31
C ARG A 112 2.48 10.24 2.37
N TYR A 113 2.05 11.49 2.22
CA TYR A 113 0.82 11.88 1.50
C TYR A 113 0.97 13.26 0.84
N ASP A 114 1.93 13.38 -0.08
CA ASP A 114 2.34 14.69 -0.60
C ASP A 114 1.26 15.43 -1.42
N GLY A 115 0.24 14.73 -1.92
CA GLY A 115 -0.84 15.32 -2.72
C GLY A 115 -2.03 15.83 -1.90
N LEU A 116 -2.18 15.37 -0.66
CA LEU A 116 -3.43 15.54 0.10
C LEU A 116 -3.83 17.01 0.32
N ILE A 117 -2.86 17.87 0.66
CA ILE A 117 -3.15 19.29 0.91
C ILE A 117 -3.65 19.99 -0.36
N SER A 118 -3.09 19.63 -1.52
CA SER A 118 -3.51 20.18 -2.82
C SER A 118 -4.91 19.69 -3.22
N GLU A 119 -5.23 18.43 -2.96
CA GLU A 119 -6.57 17.87 -3.21
C GLU A 119 -7.67 18.56 -2.40
N LEU A 120 -7.30 19.13 -1.24
CA LEU A 120 -8.18 19.91 -0.37
C LEU A 120 -8.20 21.42 -0.70
N GLY A 121 -7.57 21.85 -1.79
CA GLY A 121 -7.54 23.25 -2.24
C GLY A 121 -6.43 24.11 -1.62
N GLY A 122 -5.48 23.50 -0.91
CA GLY A 122 -4.29 24.16 -0.37
C GLY A 122 -3.09 24.15 -1.33
N PRO A 123 -1.92 24.66 -0.89
CA PRO A 123 -0.68 24.59 -1.66
C PRO A 123 -0.13 23.16 -1.75
N GLN A 124 0.71 22.90 -2.75
CA GLN A 124 1.43 21.63 -2.87
C GLN A 124 2.49 21.51 -1.77
N LEU A 125 2.18 20.76 -0.71
CA LEU A 125 3.06 20.57 0.44
C LEU A 125 3.20 19.08 0.77
N PRO A 126 4.44 18.56 0.88
CA PRO A 126 4.67 17.18 1.28
C PRO A 126 4.30 16.96 2.75
N GLY A 127 3.80 15.76 3.08
CA GLY A 127 3.37 15.41 4.44
C GLY A 127 3.66 13.95 4.76
N ILE A 128 3.98 13.64 6.01
CA ILE A 128 4.10 12.28 6.53
C ILE A 128 3.59 12.27 7.97
N GLY A 129 2.87 11.20 8.34
CA GLY A 129 2.27 11.08 9.65
C GLY A 129 1.77 9.66 9.90
N PHE A 130 1.23 9.45 11.09
CA PHE A 130 0.61 8.19 11.50
C PHE A 130 -0.52 8.43 12.49
N ALA A 131 -1.37 7.42 12.64
CA ALA A 131 -2.40 7.34 13.67
C ALA A 131 -2.25 6.02 14.45
N MET A 132 -2.78 6.00 15.68
CA MET A 132 -2.78 4.86 16.61
C MET A 132 -4.18 4.68 17.17
#